data_AF-A0A9W9RQK4-F1
#
_entry.id   AF-A0A9W9RQK4-F1
#
_cell.length_a   1.000
_cell.length_b   1.000
_cell.length_c   1.000
_cell.angle_alpha   90.00
_cell.angle_beta   90.00
_cell.angle_gamma   90.00
#
_symmetry.space_group_name_H-M   'P 1'
#
loop_
_entity.id
_entity.type
_entity.pdbx_description
1 polymer ?
#
loop_
_entity_poly.entity_id
_entity_poly.type
_entity_poly.pdbx_seq_one_letter_code
_entity_poly.pdbx_strand_id
1 'polypeptide(L)'
;MDSPAVPVPLDPREQPILERLLRTRDALLLLKQDKSSYIKSRDVLPLYEEVVGEVDKLNAARKEQNQRLVHNRLDYVLDDCFQLISLLFLTVGRNNEAPAVYSLAATIQRLLDHLEEAGFYSSKDLNSITKTLESMRETLDRGRNTYSPALLTLLESRMEQCQLSLGKLQKGLAVLAPGLVQTHETLVSILRSTSAVNTRSKFSATEVNNLREQLKKIENTLKDGKFVDADGNVQAGSDDLKSLMERCWRWTEIVLERQGKIDERFQEQYDRLLEIRNQLDRLSVTQAWSLRETDLFGYQRKLDRIDEARVNGNFVDAVGQAADLHAQRTLLYLIRRSYAYIYALLISSEPVSEALLPVYNQLQTLRRCLIEVKESGGVSNSRELYPYSMKLNSIDNMRVDGKFYIGPDIPEGQGSVNSLLAECYDLVWELRAAVADEESQS
;
A
#
# COMPACT_ATOMS: atom_id res chain seq x y z
N MET A 1 -27.35 -0.34 3.14
CA MET A 1 -27.02 -1.16 4.32
C MET A 1 -25.89 -0.43 5.01
N ASP A 2 -26.31 0.42 5.93
CA ASP A 2 -25.66 1.68 6.27
C ASP A 2 -24.50 1.49 7.23
N SER A 3 -23.42 2.24 7.02
CA SER A 3 -22.40 2.48 8.06
C SER A 3 -23.09 2.88 9.37
N PRO A 4 -22.51 2.58 10.55
CA PRO A 4 -23.07 3.03 11.82
C PRO A 4 -23.44 4.51 11.71
N ALA A 5 -24.62 4.89 12.22
CA ALA A 5 -25.17 6.22 12.07
C ALA A 5 -24.21 7.25 12.68
N VAL A 6 -23.27 7.76 11.88
CA VAL A 6 -22.32 8.76 12.31
C VAL A 6 -23.12 10.03 12.60
N PRO A 7 -22.96 10.64 13.78
CA PRO A 7 -23.71 11.84 14.14
C PRO A 7 -23.45 12.96 13.12
N VAL A 8 -24.53 13.63 12.72
CA VAL A 8 -24.47 14.84 11.88
C VAL A 8 -23.77 15.95 12.69
N PRO A 9 -23.02 16.86 12.05
CA PRO A 9 -22.44 18.01 12.74
C PRO A 9 -23.47 18.76 13.56
N LEU A 10 -23.15 18.99 14.83
CA LEU A 10 -24.01 19.73 15.77
C LEU A 10 -23.88 21.24 15.57
N ASP A 11 -22.75 21.73 15.06
CA ASP A 11 -22.55 23.15 14.74
C ASP A 11 -23.31 23.49 13.43
N PRO A 12 -24.28 24.43 13.45
CA PRO A 12 -24.99 24.86 12.25
C PRO A 12 -24.08 25.40 11.14
N ARG A 13 -22.88 25.90 11.48
CA ARG A 13 -21.88 26.37 10.52
C ARG A 13 -21.21 25.24 9.74
N GLU A 14 -21.19 24.02 10.30
CA GLU A 14 -20.64 22.83 9.63
C GLU A 14 -21.63 22.18 8.66
N GLN A 15 -22.94 22.38 8.83
CA GLN A 15 -23.97 21.83 7.94
C GLN A 15 -23.81 22.23 6.47
N PRO A 16 -23.68 23.53 6.11
CA PRO A 16 -23.48 23.92 4.71
C PRO A 16 -22.16 23.42 4.13
N ILE A 17 -21.13 23.22 4.97
CA ILE A 17 -19.84 22.65 4.56
C ILE A 17 -20.03 21.18 4.21
N LEU A 18 -20.71 20.41 5.08
CA LEU A 18 -21.03 19.01 4.83
C LEU A 18 -21.82 18.83 3.53
N GLU A 19 -22.84 19.67 3.27
CA GLU A 19 -23.63 19.59 2.04
C GLU A 19 -22.77 19.80 0.77
N ARG A 20 -21.83 20.74 0.82
CA ARG A 20 -20.92 21.00 -0.29
C ARG A 20 -19.95 19.83 -0.49
N LEU A 21 -19.32 19.36 0.58
CA LEU A 21 -18.42 18.21 0.52
C LEU A 21 -19.12 16.95 0.01
N LEU A 22 -20.40 16.72 0.35
CA LEU A 22 -21.18 15.61 -0.20
C LEU A 22 -21.32 15.73 -1.72
N ARG A 23 -21.64 16.92 -2.25
CA ARG A 23 -21.75 17.14 -3.70
C ARG A 23 -20.41 16.93 -4.40
N THR A 24 -19.33 17.49 -3.85
CA THR A 24 -18.00 17.35 -4.42
C THR A 24 -17.53 15.88 -4.38
N ARG A 25 -17.82 15.15 -3.30
CA ARG A 25 -17.57 13.70 -3.22
C ARG A 25 -18.32 12.93 -4.31
N ASP A 26 -19.59 13.23 -4.52
CA ASP A 26 -20.39 12.56 -5.54
C ASP A 26 -19.86 12.85 -6.96
N ALA A 27 -19.38 14.08 -7.23
CA ALA A 27 -18.67 14.41 -8.46
C ALA A 27 -17.34 13.65 -8.63
N LEU A 28 -16.54 13.53 -7.57
CA LEU A 28 -15.31 12.73 -7.57
C LEU A 28 -15.59 11.23 -7.85
N LEU A 29 -16.69 10.70 -7.30
CA LEU A 29 -17.14 9.33 -7.56
C LEU A 29 -17.59 9.13 -9.01
N LEU A 30 -18.27 10.12 -9.60
CA LEU A 30 -18.64 10.07 -11.02
C LEU A 30 -17.41 10.04 -11.92
N LEU A 31 -16.41 10.89 -11.66
CA LEU A 31 -15.12 10.86 -12.40
C LEU A 31 -14.43 9.49 -12.29
N LYS A 32 -14.41 8.90 -11.10
CA LYS A 32 -13.87 7.55 -10.89
C LYS A 32 -14.61 6.49 -11.75
N GLN A 33 -15.93 6.60 -11.85
CA GLN A 33 -16.78 5.61 -12.54
C GLN A 33 -16.72 5.73 -14.06
N ASP A 34 -16.43 6.92 -14.58
CA ASP A 34 -16.35 7.14 -16.03
C ASP A 34 -15.10 6.48 -16.63
N LYS A 35 -15.29 5.31 -17.26
CA LYS A 35 -14.23 4.58 -17.99
C LYS A 35 -14.26 4.86 -19.51
N SER A 36 -15.07 5.82 -19.98
CA SER A 36 -15.20 6.10 -21.42
C SER A 36 -14.02 6.87 -22.02
N SER A 37 -13.33 7.66 -21.19
CA SER A 37 -12.08 8.34 -21.52
C SER A 37 -11.09 8.28 -20.35
N TYR A 38 -9.84 8.65 -20.63
CA TYR A 38 -8.85 8.88 -19.56
C TYR A 38 -9.19 10.14 -18.77
N ILE A 39 -8.84 10.15 -17.48
CA ILE A 39 -9.07 11.30 -16.59
C ILE A 39 -7.98 12.35 -16.81
N LYS A 40 -8.34 13.63 -16.87
CA LYS A 40 -7.39 14.74 -17.05
C LYS A 40 -7.23 15.55 -15.78
N SER A 41 -6.05 16.15 -15.60
CA SER A 41 -5.77 17.06 -14.48
C SER A 41 -6.81 18.19 -14.36
N ARG A 42 -7.27 18.73 -15.51
CA ARG A 42 -8.28 19.81 -15.56
C ARG A 42 -9.66 19.41 -15.02
N ASP A 43 -9.97 18.12 -14.99
CA ASP A 43 -11.25 17.61 -14.49
C ASP A 43 -11.18 17.40 -12.96
N VAL A 44 -9.98 17.15 -12.42
CA VAL A 44 -9.75 16.86 -11.00
C VAL A 44 -9.48 18.14 -10.20
N LEU A 45 -8.71 19.07 -10.76
CA LEU A 45 -8.24 20.28 -10.06
C LEU A 45 -9.36 21.17 -9.50
N PRO A 46 -10.47 21.45 -10.22
CA PRO A 46 -11.55 22.27 -9.69
C PRO A 46 -12.19 21.64 -8.44
N LEU A 47 -12.40 20.31 -8.44
CA LEU A 47 -12.97 19.61 -7.30
C LEU A 47 -12.02 19.60 -6.09
N TYR A 48 -10.72 19.52 -6.35
CA TYR A 48 -9.70 19.69 -5.32
C TYR A 48 -9.76 21.09 -4.69
N GLU A 49 -9.82 22.15 -5.51
CA GLU A 49 -9.91 23.53 -5.04
C GLU A 49 -11.18 23.78 -4.21
N GLU A 50 -12.31 23.20 -4.61
CA GLU A 50 -13.55 23.23 -3.82
C GLU A 50 -13.35 22.62 -2.42
N VAL A 51 -12.77 21.42 -2.33
CA VAL A 51 -12.53 20.76 -1.03
C VAL A 51 -11.61 21.59 -0.16
N VAL A 52 -10.53 22.15 -0.71
CA VAL A 52 -9.61 23.02 0.05
C VAL A 52 -10.33 24.27 0.57
N GLY A 53 -11.17 24.89 -0.26
CA GLY A 53 -11.97 26.05 0.18
C GLY A 53 -12.96 25.72 1.30
N GLU A 54 -13.52 24.50 1.31
CA GLU A 54 -14.35 24.02 2.41
C GLU A 54 -13.54 23.70 3.67
N VAL A 55 -12.29 23.23 3.55
CA VAL A 55 -11.37 23.04 4.68
C VAL A 55 -11.05 24.37 5.37
N ASP A 56 -10.81 25.44 4.61
CA ASP A 56 -10.54 26.75 5.19
C ASP A 56 -11.74 27.26 6.02
N LYS A 57 -12.97 27.07 5.51
CA LYS A 57 -14.20 27.41 6.25
C LYS A 57 -14.39 26.55 7.48
N LEU A 58 -14.09 25.25 7.38
CA LEU A 58 -14.18 24.32 8.49
C LEU A 58 -13.21 24.71 9.60
N ASN A 59 -11.96 25.01 9.24
CA ASN A 59 -10.94 25.48 10.16
C ASN A 59 -11.37 26.80 10.84
N ALA A 60 -11.94 27.74 10.09
CA ALA A 60 -12.48 28.98 10.65
C ALA A 60 -13.64 28.73 11.63
N ALA A 61 -14.58 27.83 11.31
CA ALA A 61 -15.68 27.48 12.19
C ALA A 61 -15.21 26.80 13.49
N ARG A 62 -14.18 25.95 13.40
CA ARG A 62 -13.63 25.19 14.52
C ARG A 62 -12.59 25.95 15.35
N LYS A 63 -11.99 27.02 14.83
CA LYS A 63 -10.97 27.84 15.52
C LYS A 63 -11.47 28.44 16.85
N GLU A 64 -12.77 28.66 16.97
CA GLU A 64 -13.40 29.22 18.17
C GLU A 64 -13.82 28.16 19.19
N GLN A 65 -13.76 26.87 18.84
CA GLN A 65 -14.20 25.76 19.69
C GLN A 65 -13.00 25.12 20.39
N ASN A 66 -12.75 25.50 21.64
CA ASN A 66 -11.72 24.91 22.53
C ASN A 66 -12.03 23.47 23.00
N GLN A 67 -12.94 22.76 22.33
CA GLN A 67 -13.35 21.41 22.72
C GLN A 67 -12.74 20.38 21.77
N ARG A 68 -12.36 19.22 22.32
CA ARG A 68 -12.05 18.03 21.52
C ARG A 68 -13.31 17.66 20.74
N LEU A 69 -13.39 18.11 19.49
CA LEU A 69 -14.53 17.82 18.63
C LEU A 69 -14.59 16.32 18.41
N VAL A 70 -15.73 15.73 18.76
CA VAL A 70 -16.03 14.34 18.45
C VAL A 70 -16.12 14.23 16.94
N HIS A 71 -15.35 13.29 16.37
CA HIS A 71 -15.35 13.01 14.94
C HIS A 71 -16.78 12.74 14.46
N ASN A 72 -17.22 13.49 13.46
CA ASN A 72 -18.61 13.50 13.01
C ASN A 72 -18.72 13.18 11.51
N ARG A 73 -19.94 13.15 10.97
CA ARG A 73 -20.18 12.79 9.57
C ARG A 73 -19.42 13.67 8.57
N LEU A 74 -19.20 14.94 8.86
CA LEU A 74 -18.42 15.84 8.01
C LEU A 74 -16.99 15.34 7.87
N ASP A 75 -16.36 14.92 8.97
CA ASP A 75 -14.97 14.47 8.94
C ASP A 75 -14.80 13.19 8.10
N TYR A 76 -15.76 12.26 8.15
CA TYR A 76 -15.76 11.07 7.28
C TYR A 76 -15.94 11.43 5.80
N VAL A 77 -16.81 12.40 5.48
CA VAL A 77 -17.01 12.84 4.10
C VAL A 77 -15.78 13.59 3.59
N LEU A 78 -15.16 14.40 4.43
CA LEU A 78 -13.91 15.08 4.10
C LEU A 78 -12.78 14.08 3.86
N ASP A 79 -12.68 13.03 4.68
CA ASP A 79 -11.73 11.95 4.49
C ASP A 79 -11.97 11.21 3.16
N ASP A 80 -13.23 10.87 2.85
CA ASP A 80 -13.62 10.27 1.56
C ASP A 80 -13.22 11.17 0.37
N CYS A 81 -13.46 12.48 0.47
CA CYS A 81 -13.04 13.46 -0.55
C CYS A 81 -11.53 13.43 -0.78
N PHE A 82 -10.74 13.50 0.30
CA PHE A 82 -9.28 13.53 0.17
C PHE A 82 -8.68 12.20 -0.26
N GLN A 83 -9.23 11.06 0.15
CA GLN A 83 -8.84 9.76 -0.39
C GLN A 83 -9.09 9.69 -1.90
N LEU A 84 -10.28 10.12 -2.37
CA LEU A 84 -10.60 10.15 -3.80
C LEU A 84 -9.69 11.10 -4.58
N ILE A 85 -9.48 12.33 -4.08
CA ILE A 85 -8.58 13.32 -4.69
C ILE A 85 -7.17 12.75 -4.79
N SER A 86 -6.64 12.16 -3.70
CA SER A 86 -5.30 11.57 -3.69
C SER A 86 -5.15 10.51 -4.76
N LEU A 87 -6.11 9.58 -4.86
CA LEU A 87 -6.07 8.53 -5.89
C LEU A 87 -6.25 9.10 -7.31
N LEU A 88 -7.06 10.15 -7.48
CA LEU A 88 -7.21 10.83 -8.78
C LEU A 88 -5.92 11.53 -9.18
N PHE A 89 -5.19 12.15 -8.25
CA PHE A 89 -3.87 12.73 -8.49
C PHE A 89 -2.87 11.66 -8.95
N LEU A 90 -2.89 10.46 -8.35
CA LEU A 90 -2.10 9.34 -8.83
C LEU A 90 -2.50 8.93 -10.26
N THR A 91 -3.80 8.77 -10.53
CA THR A 91 -4.30 8.37 -11.86
C THR A 91 -3.98 9.38 -12.97
N VAL A 92 -3.95 10.67 -12.66
CA VAL A 92 -3.52 11.70 -13.62
C VAL A 92 -2.00 11.89 -13.65
N GLY A 93 -1.20 11.08 -12.95
CA GLY A 93 0.26 11.12 -12.99
C GLY A 93 0.92 12.22 -12.15
N ARG A 94 0.20 12.82 -11.21
CA ARG A 94 0.67 13.91 -10.32
C ARG A 94 1.11 13.36 -8.94
N ASN A 95 1.82 12.24 -8.94
CA ASN A 95 2.15 11.48 -7.73
C ASN A 95 3.09 12.24 -6.78
N ASN A 96 3.87 13.18 -7.31
CA ASN A 96 4.87 13.94 -6.57
C ASN A 96 4.30 15.25 -5.97
N GLU A 97 3.00 15.31 -5.77
CA GLU A 97 2.30 16.48 -5.26
C GLU A 97 1.64 16.22 -3.90
N ALA A 98 1.49 17.26 -3.08
CA ALA A 98 0.99 17.11 -1.72
C ALA A 98 -0.37 16.39 -1.63
N PRO A 99 -1.39 16.67 -2.48
CA PRO A 99 -2.65 15.95 -2.39
C PRO A 99 -2.52 14.44 -2.65
N ALA A 100 -1.53 14.01 -3.44
CA ALA A 100 -1.35 12.62 -3.81
C ALA A 100 -0.97 11.73 -2.63
N VAL A 101 -0.36 12.28 -1.56
CA VAL A 101 0.13 11.46 -0.44
C VAL A 101 -0.96 11.05 0.56
N TYR A 102 -2.18 11.59 0.47
CA TYR A 102 -3.22 11.39 1.50
C TYR A 102 -3.65 9.94 1.66
N SER A 103 -4.00 9.25 0.56
CA SER A 103 -4.44 7.85 0.57
C SER A 103 -3.35 6.91 1.10
N LEU A 104 -2.09 7.23 0.78
CA LEU A 104 -0.93 6.51 1.29
C LEU A 104 -0.75 6.73 2.80
N ALA A 105 -0.89 7.96 3.30
CA ALA A 105 -0.85 8.26 4.74
C ALA A 105 -1.93 7.50 5.51
N ALA A 106 -3.18 7.52 5.01
CA ALA A 106 -4.30 6.80 5.63
C ALA A 106 -4.05 5.29 5.66
N THR A 107 -3.53 4.72 4.58
CA THR A 107 -3.19 3.29 4.49
C THR A 107 -2.04 2.93 5.43
N ILE A 108 -1.01 3.78 5.55
CA ILE A 108 0.11 3.59 6.49
C ILE A 108 -0.40 3.58 7.93
N GLN A 109 -1.27 4.52 8.31
CA GLN A 109 -1.83 4.55 9.67
C GLN A 109 -2.55 3.24 9.99
N ARG A 110 -3.42 2.74 9.08
CA ARG A 110 -4.12 1.46 9.26
C ARG A 110 -3.15 0.28 9.38
N LEU A 111 -2.08 0.26 8.60
CA LEU A 111 -1.05 -0.77 8.72
C LEU A 111 -0.34 -0.71 10.08
N LEU A 112 0.05 0.47 10.54
CA LEU A 112 0.69 0.65 11.84
C LEU A 112 -0.22 0.23 13.00
N ASP A 113 -1.50 0.61 12.96
CA ASP A 113 -2.51 0.19 13.94
C ASP A 113 -2.63 -1.34 13.99
N HIS A 114 -2.65 -2.00 12.84
CA HIS A 114 -2.70 -3.45 12.76
C HIS A 114 -1.42 -4.16 13.18
N LEU A 115 -0.24 -3.56 12.94
CA LEU A 115 1.03 -4.11 13.41
C LEU A 115 1.10 -4.03 14.94
N GLU A 116 0.66 -2.91 15.51
CA GLU A 116 0.52 -2.74 16.96
C GLU A 116 -0.43 -3.79 17.54
N GLU A 117 -1.64 -3.89 17.00
CA GLU A 117 -2.67 -4.84 17.44
C GLU A 117 -2.20 -6.30 17.32
N ALA A 118 -1.49 -6.66 16.26
CA ALA A 118 -0.97 -8.01 16.08
C ALA A 118 0.06 -8.37 17.16
N GLY A 119 0.89 -7.40 17.55
CA GLY A 119 2.02 -7.60 18.45
C GLY A 119 3.10 -8.52 17.88
N PHE A 120 3.15 -8.67 16.56
CA PHE A 120 4.21 -9.40 15.85
C PHE A 120 4.46 -8.78 14.48
N TYR A 121 5.68 -8.30 14.25
CA TYR A 121 6.08 -7.58 13.05
C TYR A 121 7.61 -7.63 12.91
N SER A 122 8.13 -7.39 11.71
CA SER A 122 9.57 -7.45 11.42
C SER A 122 10.14 -6.07 11.16
N SER A 123 11.46 -5.93 11.30
CA SER A 123 12.17 -4.70 10.92
C SER A 123 11.94 -4.35 9.44
N LYS A 124 11.77 -5.36 8.57
CA LYS A 124 11.47 -5.16 7.14
C LYS A 124 10.13 -4.45 6.92
N ASP A 125 9.10 -4.79 7.71
CA ASP A 125 7.80 -4.11 7.63
C ASP A 125 7.95 -2.61 7.95
N LEU A 126 8.71 -2.29 9.00
CA LEU A 126 8.91 -0.91 9.45
C LEU A 126 9.82 -0.11 8.51
N ASN A 127 10.85 -0.75 7.94
CA ASN A 127 11.81 -0.10 7.04
C ASN A 127 11.15 0.41 5.76
N SER A 128 10.21 -0.36 5.19
CA SER A 128 9.44 0.10 4.02
C SER A 128 8.64 1.34 4.36
N ILE A 129 7.88 1.31 5.45
CA ILE A 129 7.04 2.45 5.89
C ILE A 129 7.91 3.68 6.21
N THR A 130 9.09 3.48 6.82
CA THR A 130 10.03 4.56 7.14
C THR A 130 10.44 5.33 5.88
N LYS A 131 10.94 4.63 4.86
CA LYS A 131 11.36 5.23 3.59
C LYS A 131 10.20 5.94 2.87
N THR A 132 9.01 5.36 2.94
CA THR A 132 7.82 5.95 2.32
C THR A 132 7.41 7.24 3.04
N LEU A 133 7.41 7.27 4.37
CA LEU A 133 7.13 8.49 5.13
C LEU A 133 8.18 9.59 4.90
N GLU A 134 9.45 9.22 4.72
CA GLU A 134 10.51 10.17 4.35
C GLU A 134 10.25 10.81 2.97
N SER A 135 9.96 9.99 1.95
CA SER A 135 9.60 10.48 0.61
C SER A 135 8.35 11.35 0.59
N MET A 136 7.33 10.99 1.39
CA MET A 136 6.14 11.82 1.55
C MET A 136 6.48 13.19 2.16
N ARG A 137 7.42 13.24 3.13
CA ARG A 137 7.82 14.50 3.77
C ARG A 137 8.52 15.40 2.76
N GLU A 138 9.44 14.86 1.97
CA GLU A 138 10.09 15.60 0.89
C GLU A 138 9.06 16.14 -0.12
N THR A 139 8.01 15.37 -0.42
CA THR A 139 6.91 15.79 -1.29
C THR A 139 6.14 16.96 -0.72
N LEU A 140 5.82 16.94 0.58
CA LEU A 140 5.17 18.07 1.26
C LEU A 140 6.07 19.30 1.31
N ASP A 141 7.37 19.13 1.56
CA ASP A 141 8.34 20.22 1.62
C ASP A 141 8.47 20.94 0.27
N ARG A 142 8.52 20.19 -0.85
CA ARG A 142 8.46 20.76 -2.21
C ARG A 142 7.14 21.51 -2.47
N GLY A 143 6.05 21.05 -1.86
CA GLY A 143 4.70 21.60 -2.02
C GLY A 143 4.40 22.87 -1.21
N ARG A 144 5.29 23.31 -0.31
CA ARG A 144 5.03 24.41 0.65
C ARG A 144 4.61 25.73 0.02
N ASN A 145 5.15 26.05 -1.14
CA ASN A 145 4.86 27.31 -1.84
C ASN A 145 3.72 27.20 -2.86
N THR A 146 3.23 25.98 -3.12
CA THR A 146 2.26 25.70 -4.19
C THR A 146 0.87 25.41 -3.61
N TYR A 147 0.80 24.76 -2.45
CA TYR A 147 -0.45 24.27 -1.87
C TYR A 147 -0.91 25.11 -0.67
N SER A 148 -2.22 25.09 -0.41
CA SER A 148 -2.80 25.79 0.74
C SER A 148 -2.13 25.35 2.06
N PRO A 149 -1.76 26.29 2.94
CA PRO A 149 -1.23 25.98 4.26
C PRO A 149 -2.15 25.05 5.07
N ALA A 150 -3.48 25.20 4.92
CA ALA A 150 -4.45 24.38 5.64
C ALA A 150 -4.36 22.89 5.24
N LEU A 151 -4.18 22.61 3.94
CA LEU A 151 -3.96 21.25 3.46
C LEU A 151 -2.64 20.68 3.97
N LEU A 152 -1.57 21.46 3.89
CA LEU A 152 -0.25 21.00 4.34
C LEU A 152 -0.26 20.68 5.83
N THR A 153 -0.87 21.52 6.67
CA THR A 153 -1.05 21.24 8.10
C THR A 153 -1.83 19.95 8.35
N LEU A 154 -2.91 19.71 7.58
CA LEU A 154 -3.68 18.46 7.69
C LEU A 154 -2.82 17.22 7.37
N LEU A 155 -2.05 17.27 6.28
CA LEU A 155 -1.18 16.17 5.85
C LEU A 155 -0.02 15.97 6.81
N GLU A 156 0.62 17.04 7.26
CA GLU A 156 1.70 17.00 8.26
C GLU A 156 1.22 16.38 9.58
N SER A 157 0.04 16.76 10.06
CA SER A 157 -0.54 16.18 11.27
C SER A 157 -0.77 14.67 11.15
N ARG A 158 -1.30 14.21 10.01
CA ARG A 158 -1.48 12.77 9.73
C ARG A 158 -0.14 12.03 9.66
N MET A 159 0.86 12.64 9.02
CA MET A 159 2.19 12.07 8.93
C MET A 159 2.88 11.99 10.29
N GLU A 160 2.71 13.00 11.14
CA GLU A 160 3.24 12.98 12.51
C GLU A 160 2.62 11.84 13.33
N GLN A 161 1.31 11.60 13.22
CA GLN A 161 0.65 10.45 13.85
C GLN A 161 1.23 9.11 13.38
N CYS A 162 1.47 8.98 12.06
CA CYS A 162 2.13 7.80 11.51
C CYS A 162 3.56 7.65 12.07
N GLN A 163 4.33 8.73 12.17
CA GLN A 163 5.69 8.71 12.69
C GLN A 163 5.75 8.35 14.18
N LEU A 164 4.81 8.85 14.99
CA LEU A 164 4.70 8.49 16.40
C LEU A 164 4.40 6.99 16.57
N SER A 165 3.44 6.48 15.80
CA SER A 165 3.04 5.07 15.81
C SER A 165 4.21 4.18 15.34
N LEU A 166 4.88 4.54 14.25
CA LEU A 166 6.07 3.86 13.75
C LEU A 166 7.20 3.85 14.79
N GLY A 167 7.49 4.99 15.42
CA GLY A 167 8.52 5.12 16.43
C GLY A 167 8.26 4.25 17.68
N LYS A 168 7.00 4.06 18.06
CA LYS A 168 6.61 3.13 19.13
C LYS A 168 6.92 1.67 18.74
N LEU A 169 6.57 1.26 17.53
CA LEU A 169 6.87 -0.10 17.03
C LEU A 169 8.38 -0.34 16.89
N GLN A 170 9.13 0.64 16.39
CA GLN A 170 10.59 0.57 16.29
C GLN A 170 11.25 0.41 17.67
N LYS A 171 10.79 1.18 18.67
CA LYS A 171 11.25 1.03 20.06
C LYS A 171 10.94 -0.37 20.62
N GLY A 172 9.78 -0.94 20.28
CA GLY A 172 9.42 -2.31 20.65
C GLY A 172 10.43 -3.34 20.14
N LEU A 173 10.88 -3.23 18.89
CA LEU A 173 11.90 -4.14 18.34
C LEU A 173 13.29 -3.90 18.91
N ALA A 174 13.63 -2.66 19.27
CA ALA A 174 14.96 -2.30 19.79
C ALA A 174 15.30 -2.97 21.14
N VAL A 175 14.30 -3.52 21.84
CA VAL A 175 14.49 -4.29 23.09
C VAL A 175 15.13 -5.67 22.82
N LEU A 176 14.98 -6.21 21.61
CA LEU A 176 15.52 -7.53 21.25
C LEU A 176 17.04 -7.46 21.07
N ALA A 177 17.75 -8.41 21.69
CA ALA A 177 19.18 -8.58 21.45
C ALA A 177 19.46 -8.88 19.96
N PRO A 178 20.60 -8.39 19.40
CA PRO A 178 20.93 -8.61 17.98
C PRO A 178 20.93 -10.09 17.55
N GLY A 179 21.35 -11.00 18.44
CA GLY A 179 21.35 -12.44 18.21
C GLY A 179 19.96 -13.07 18.07
N LEU A 180 18.91 -12.38 18.52
CA LEU A 180 17.52 -12.86 18.49
C LEU A 180 16.72 -12.32 17.30
N VAL A 181 17.21 -11.31 16.59
CA VAL A 181 16.48 -10.64 15.50
C VAL A 181 16.09 -11.62 14.41
N GLN A 182 17.02 -12.48 13.97
CA GLN A 182 16.74 -13.47 12.92
C GLN A 182 15.71 -14.52 13.37
N THR A 183 15.77 -14.95 14.62
CA THR A 183 14.79 -15.89 15.20
C THR A 183 13.42 -15.24 15.26
N HIS A 184 13.33 -13.98 15.69
CA HIS A 184 12.11 -13.21 15.69
C HIS A 184 11.49 -13.08 14.29
N GLU A 185 12.28 -12.69 13.28
CA GLU A 185 11.81 -12.63 11.89
C GLU A 185 11.28 -13.98 11.39
N THR A 186 11.94 -15.08 11.78
CA THR A 186 11.53 -16.44 11.42
C THR A 186 10.18 -16.80 12.06
N LEU A 187 9.98 -16.50 13.35
CA LEU A 187 8.71 -16.74 14.03
C LEU A 187 7.56 -15.90 13.45
N VAL A 188 7.80 -14.62 13.15
CA VAL A 188 6.83 -13.76 12.45
C VAL A 188 6.46 -14.36 11.08
N SER A 189 7.45 -14.85 10.33
CA SER A 189 7.24 -15.51 9.04
C SER A 189 6.40 -16.78 9.18
N ILE A 190 6.66 -17.61 10.20
CA ILE A 190 5.89 -18.83 10.47
C ILE A 190 4.43 -18.51 10.78
N LEU A 191 4.12 -17.50 11.60
CA LEU A 191 2.74 -17.07 11.88
C LEU A 191 2.01 -16.63 10.60
N ARG A 192 2.66 -15.79 9.79
CA ARG A 192 2.09 -15.28 8.53
C ARG A 192 1.87 -16.41 7.54
N SER A 193 2.84 -17.33 7.40
CA SER A 193 2.77 -18.48 6.50
C SER A 193 1.68 -19.48 6.92
N THR A 194 1.56 -19.75 8.22
CA THR A 194 0.49 -20.60 8.77
C THR A 194 -0.89 -20.00 8.48
N SER A 195 -1.03 -18.68 8.65
CA SER A 195 -2.27 -17.96 8.33
C SER A 195 -2.58 -17.99 6.83
N ALA A 196 -1.55 -17.88 5.99
CA ALA A 196 -1.70 -18.01 4.53
C ALA A 196 -2.20 -19.40 4.15
N VAL A 197 -1.60 -20.47 4.68
CA VAL A 197 -2.03 -21.86 4.42
C VAL A 197 -3.48 -22.09 4.86
N ASN A 198 -3.90 -21.50 5.99
CA ASN A 198 -5.26 -21.59 6.51
C ASN A 198 -6.32 -20.98 5.56
N THR A 199 -5.94 -20.05 4.68
CA THR A 199 -6.87 -19.37 3.76
C THR A 199 -6.75 -19.84 2.30
N ARG A 200 -6.02 -20.93 2.06
CA ARG A 200 -5.91 -21.51 0.71
C ARG A 200 -7.18 -22.24 0.33
N SER A 201 -7.47 -22.28 -0.97
CA SER A 201 -8.56 -23.07 -1.53
C SER A 201 -8.42 -24.57 -1.26
N LYS A 202 -7.18 -25.05 -1.14
CA LYS A 202 -6.84 -26.40 -0.70
C LYS A 202 -5.88 -26.33 0.47
N PHE A 203 -6.33 -26.78 1.64
CA PHE A 203 -5.51 -26.85 2.84
C PHE A 203 -4.37 -27.87 2.67
N SER A 204 -3.19 -27.54 3.18
CA SER A 204 -1.98 -28.37 3.08
C SER A 204 -1.41 -28.62 4.48
N ALA A 205 -1.75 -29.77 5.06
CA ALA A 205 -1.21 -30.18 6.37
C ALA A 205 0.32 -30.35 6.33
N THR A 206 0.86 -30.81 5.19
CA THR A 206 2.31 -30.96 4.96
C THR A 206 3.03 -29.63 5.13
N GLU A 207 2.51 -28.54 4.56
CA GLU A 207 3.14 -27.22 4.70
C GLU A 207 3.11 -26.72 6.15
N VAL A 208 2.01 -26.93 6.87
CA VAL A 208 1.96 -26.58 8.30
C VAL A 208 2.95 -27.42 9.11
N ASN A 209 3.10 -28.71 8.81
CA ASN A 209 4.08 -29.57 9.49
C ASN A 209 5.53 -29.17 9.17
N ASN A 210 5.84 -28.75 7.94
CA ASN A 210 7.16 -28.20 7.59
C ASN A 210 7.46 -26.92 8.40
N LEU A 211 6.46 -26.07 8.65
CA LEU A 211 6.61 -24.91 9.53
C LEU A 211 6.82 -25.33 11.00
N ARG A 212 6.13 -26.38 11.47
CA ARG A 212 6.36 -26.95 12.81
C ARG A 212 7.76 -27.54 12.97
N GLU A 213 8.36 -28.10 11.92
CA GLU A 213 9.76 -28.54 11.96
C GLU A 213 10.73 -27.36 12.15
N GLN A 214 10.46 -26.21 11.51
CA GLN A 214 11.23 -24.99 11.77
C GLN A 214 11.05 -24.51 13.22
N LEU A 215 9.82 -24.57 13.76
CA LEU A 215 9.57 -24.26 15.17
C LEU A 215 10.34 -25.20 16.11
N LYS A 216 10.37 -26.51 15.85
CA LYS A 216 11.16 -27.46 16.65
C LYS A 216 12.65 -27.15 16.61
N LYS A 217 13.18 -26.76 15.44
CA LYS A 217 14.59 -26.36 15.32
C LYS A 217 14.90 -25.16 16.21
N ILE A 218 14.02 -24.16 16.24
CA ILE A 218 14.15 -23.00 17.14
C ILE A 218 14.01 -23.44 18.60
N GLU A 219 13.01 -24.26 18.91
CA GLU A 219 12.74 -24.75 20.27
C GLU A 219 13.95 -25.51 20.85
N ASN A 220 14.64 -26.31 20.04
CA ASN A 220 15.84 -27.03 20.44
C ASN A 220 17.06 -26.13 20.72
N THR A 221 17.00 -24.83 20.37
CA THR A 221 18.06 -23.87 20.72
C THR A 221 17.91 -23.29 22.13
N LEU A 222 16.74 -23.45 22.77
CA LEU A 222 16.51 -22.94 24.11
C LEU A 222 17.33 -23.77 25.12
N LYS A 223 17.89 -23.08 26.13
CA LYS A 223 18.45 -23.70 27.33
C LYS A 223 17.59 -23.30 28.52
N ASP A 224 17.13 -24.28 29.29
CA ASP A 224 16.19 -24.08 30.41
C ASP A 224 14.96 -23.23 30.04
N GLY A 225 14.48 -23.38 28.80
CA GLY A 225 13.34 -22.65 28.29
C GLY A 225 13.58 -21.15 28.06
N LYS A 226 14.84 -20.72 27.92
CA LYS A 226 15.26 -19.35 27.57
C LYS A 226 16.19 -19.34 26.37
N PHE A 227 16.21 -18.23 25.65
CA PHE A 227 17.21 -17.96 24.61
C PHE A 227 18.47 -17.40 25.27
N VAL A 228 19.60 -18.09 25.06
CA VAL A 228 20.89 -17.71 25.63
C VAL A 228 21.92 -17.41 24.54
N ASP A 229 22.95 -16.65 24.88
CA ASP A 229 24.10 -16.41 23.99
C ASP A 229 25.15 -17.54 24.06
N ALA A 230 26.29 -17.35 23.41
CA ALA A 230 27.39 -18.31 23.38
C ALA A 230 27.97 -18.59 24.78
N ASP A 231 27.91 -17.60 25.68
CA ASP A 231 28.42 -17.67 27.05
C ASP A 231 27.38 -18.24 28.03
N GLY A 232 26.15 -18.49 27.57
CA GLY A 232 25.06 -19.05 28.36
C GLY A 232 24.23 -17.99 29.11
N ASN A 233 24.43 -16.70 28.84
CA ASN A 233 23.64 -15.63 29.44
C ASN A 233 22.30 -15.47 28.70
N VAL A 234 21.23 -15.19 29.45
CA VAL A 234 19.90 -14.96 28.88
C VAL A 234 19.90 -13.67 28.05
N GLN A 235 19.49 -13.77 26.79
CA GLN A 235 19.44 -12.63 25.88
C GLN A 235 18.23 -11.73 26.16
N ALA A 236 18.40 -10.42 26.02
CA ALA A 236 17.32 -9.44 26.15
C ALA A 236 16.19 -9.71 25.16
N GLY A 237 14.94 -9.69 25.64
CA GLY A 237 13.75 -10.05 24.87
C GLY A 237 13.49 -11.55 24.71
N SER A 238 14.22 -12.41 25.43
CA SER A 238 14.00 -13.87 25.42
C SER A 238 12.56 -14.26 25.78
N ASP A 239 11.92 -13.58 26.73
CA ASP A 239 10.56 -13.91 27.17
C ASP A 239 9.51 -13.55 26.13
N ASP A 240 9.63 -12.38 25.52
CA ASP A 240 8.75 -11.94 24.44
C ASP A 240 8.87 -12.88 23.23
N LEU A 241 10.09 -13.29 22.90
CA LEU A 241 10.34 -14.22 21.80
C LEU A 241 9.79 -15.61 22.08
N LYS A 242 9.88 -16.08 23.33
CA LYS A 242 9.28 -17.35 23.74
C LYS A 242 7.76 -17.30 23.65
N SER A 243 7.14 -16.23 24.13
CA SER A 243 5.69 -15.99 24.00
C SER A 243 5.27 -16.00 22.53
N LEU A 244 6.05 -15.38 21.64
CA LEU A 244 5.81 -15.43 20.19
C LEU A 244 5.90 -16.87 19.65
N MET A 245 6.90 -17.65 20.08
CA MET A 245 7.05 -19.06 19.68
C MET A 245 5.85 -19.92 20.15
N GLU A 246 5.38 -19.72 21.38
CA GLU A 246 4.19 -20.39 21.91
C GLU A 246 2.93 -20.01 21.11
N ARG A 247 2.81 -18.73 20.70
CA ARG A 247 1.75 -18.28 19.79
C ARG A 247 1.83 -18.98 18.42
N CYS A 248 3.03 -19.20 17.88
CA CYS A 248 3.22 -19.96 16.64
C CYS A 248 2.72 -21.40 16.80
N TRP A 249 3.17 -22.10 17.85
CA TRP A 249 2.77 -23.47 18.14
C TRP A 249 1.26 -23.59 18.24
N ARG A 250 0.65 -22.77 19.11
CA ARG A 250 -0.81 -22.77 19.29
C ARG A 250 -1.56 -22.50 18.00
N TRP A 251 -1.03 -21.60 17.15
CA TRP A 251 -1.67 -21.31 15.87
C TRP A 251 -1.58 -22.48 14.88
N THR A 252 -0.43 -23.14 14.78
CA THR A 252 -0.27 -24.31 13.91
C THR A 252 -1.19 -25.47 14.31
N GLU A 253 -1.40 -25.69 15.62
CA GLU A 253 -2.33 -26.70 16.13
C GLU A 253 -3.77 -26.41 15.70
N ILE A 254 -4.24 -25.18 15.97
CA ILE A 254 -5.60 -24.76 15.63
C ILE A 254 -5.83 -24.87 14.11
N VAL A 255 -4.85 -24.47 13.30
CA VAL A 255 -4.97 -24.53 11.83
C VAL A 255 -4.97 -25.98 11.33
N LEU A 256 -4.22 -26.90 11.93
CA LEU A 256 -4.27 -28.34 11.61
C LEU A 256 -5.61 -28.98 12.00
N GLU A 257 -6.20 -28.54 13.10
CA GLU A 257 -7.50 -29.00 13.58
C GLU A 257 -8.64 -28.48 12.69
N ARG A 258 -8.65 -27.18 12.40
CA ARG A 258 -9.72 -26.50 11.64
C ARG A 258 -9.61 -26.70 10.13
N GLN A 259 -8.39 -26.90 9.60
CA GLN A 259 -8.11 -27.16 8.18
C GLN A 259 -8.74 -26.14 7.23
N GLY A 260 -8.68 -24.86 7.60
CA GLY A 260 -9.27 -23.75 6.83
C GLY A 260 -10.79 -23.62 6.92
N LYS A 261 -11.48 -24.47 7.68
CA LYS A 261 -12.93 -24.35 7.92
C LYS A 261 -13.18 -23.26 8.95
N ILE A 262 -13.94 -22.25 8.55
CA ILE A 262 -14.34 -21.12 9.40
C ILE A 262 -15.70 -21.43 10.04
N ASP A 263 -15.91 -20.90 11.23
CA ASP A 263 -17.20 -20.92 11.91
C ASP A 263 -18.27 -20.30 10.99
N GLU A 264 -19.38 -21.02 10.77
CA GLU A 264 -20.46 -20.64 9.85
C GLU A 264 -21.00 -19.23 10.11
N ARG A 265 -20.96 -18.78 11.38
CA ARG A 265 -21.39 -17.43 11.79
C ARG A 265 -20.60 -16.30 11.14
N PHE A 266 -19.38 -16.58 10.70
CA PHE A 266 -18.46 -15.62 10.10
C PHE A 266 -18.15 -15.92 8.63
N GLN A 267 -18.87 -16.87 8.01
CA GLN A 267 -18.61 -17.32 6.65
C GLN A 267 -18.78 -16.18 5.63
N GLU A 268 -19.83 -15.35 5.77
CA GLU A 268 -20.05 -14.22 4.86
C GLU A 268 -18.90 -13.21 4.90
N GLN A 269 -18.45 -12.83 6.10
CA GLN A 269 -17.33 -11.90 6.29
C GLN A 269 -16.04 -12.50 5.75
N TYR A 270 -15.81 -13.81 5.99
CA TYR A 270 -14.65 -14.52 5.47
C TYR A 270 -14.62 -14.51 3.95
N ASP A 271 -15.72 -14.88 3.29
CA ASP A 271 -15.79 -14.95 1.83
C ASP A 271 -15.57 -13.58 1.19
N ARG A 272 -16.17 -12.52 1.76
CA ARG A 272 -15.97 -11.13 1.31
C ARG A 272 -14.52 -10.69 1.44
N LEU A 273 -13.87 -10.96 2.57
CA LEU A 273 -12.47 -10.61 2.79
C LEU A 273 -11.52 -11.43 1.90
N LEU A 274 -11.83 -12.71 1.70
CA LEU A 274 -11.07 -13.59 0.84
C LEU A 274 -11.15 -13.13 -0.62
N GLU A 275 -12.34 -12.74 -1.09
CA GLU A 275 -12.55 -12.17 -2.42
C GLU A 275 -11.72 -10.89 -2.61
N ILE A 276 -11.83 -9.93 -1.68
CA ILE A 276 -11.06 -8.67 -1.72
C ILE A 276 -9.57 -8.97 -1.79
N ARG A 277 -9.06 -9.83 -0.90
CA ARG A 277 -7.64 -10.20 -0.87
C ARG A 277 -7.21 -10.80 -2.19
N ASN A 278 -7.98 -11.72 -2.76
CA ASN A 278 -7.63 -12.39 -4.02
C ASN A 278 -7.68 -11.44 -5.22
N GLN A 279 -8.61 -10.50 -5.25
CA GLN A 279 -8.67 -9.46 -6.28
C GLN A 279 -7.44 -8.56 -6.20
N LEU A 280 -7.08 -8.08 -5.01
CA LEU A 280 -5.88 -7.26 -4.79
C LEU A 280 -4.58 -8.02 -5.10
N ASP A 281 -4.48 -9.29 -4.71
CA ASP A 281 -3.32 -10.14 -5.03
C ASP A 281 -3.11 -10.26 -6.54
N ARG A 282 -4.18 -10.57 -7.29
CA ARG A 282 -4.14 -10.61 -8.76
C ARG A 282 -3.68 -9.28 -9.35
N LEU A 283 -4.21 -8.16 -8.87
CA LEU A 283 -3.80 -6.82 -9.32
C LEU A 283 -2.31 -6.57 -9.07
N SER A 284 -1.81 -6.94 -7.88
CA SER A 284 -0.41 -6.75 -7.51
C SER A 284 0.57 -7.58 -8.34
N VAL A 285 0.17 -8.79 -8.76
CA VAL A 285 1.02 -9.68 -9.56
C VAL A 285 0.98 -9.32 -11.04
N THR A 286 -0.21 -8.97 -11.56
CA THR A 286 -0.41 -8.81 -13.01
C THR A 286 -0.11 -7.41 -13.53
N GLN A 287 0.19 -6.44 -12.66
CA GLN A 287 0.27 -5.00 -13.01
C GLN A 287 -0.86 -4.68 -14.00
N ALA A 288 -2.09 -5.00 -13.58
CA ALA A 288 -3.21 -5.11 -14.50
C ALA A 288 -3.37 -3.79 -15.27
N TRP A 289 -3.29 -3.88 -16.59
CA TRP A 289 -3.25 -2.75 -17.54
C TRP A 289 -4.53 -1.89 -17.50
N SER A 290 -5.55 -2.34 -16.75
CA SER A 290 -6.87 -1.72 -16.60
C SER A 290 -7.13 -1.14 -15.21
N LEU A 291 -6.22 -1.30 -14.25
CA LEU A 291 -6.43 -0.75 -12.91
C LEU A 291 -6.17 0.76 -12.94
N ARG A 292 -7.18 1.55 -12.58
CA ARG A 292 -6.93 2.94 -12.14
C ARG A 292 -6.68 2.93 -10.65
N GLU A 293 -5.77 3.76 -10.16
CA GLU A 293 -5.51 3.91 -8.72
C GLU A 293 -6.80 4.25 -7.97
N THR A 294 -7.69 5.04 -8.58
CA THR A 294 -9.03 5.32 -8.03
C THR A 294 -9.84 4.07 -7.69
N ASP A 295 -9.65 2.94 -8.37
CA ASP A 295 -10.34 1.68 -8.07
C ASP A 295 -9.97 1.13 -6.67
N LEU A 296 -8.81 1.51 -6.13
CA LEU A 296 -8.40 1.19 -4.75
C LEU A 296 -9.38 1.74 -3.70
N PHE A 297 -10.05 2.87 -3.99
CA PHE A 297 -11.03 3.47 -3.08
C PHE A 297 -12.14 2.48 -2.70
N GLY A 298 -12.63 1.70 -3.68
CA GLY A 298 -13.69 0.73 -3.45
C GLY A 298 -13.25 -0.40 -2.50
N TYR A 299 -11.99 -0.82 -2.60
CA TYR A 299 -11.41 -1.82 -1.71
C TYR A 299 -11.17 -1.25 -0.31
N GLN A 300 -10.59 -0.06 -0.20
CA GLN A 300 -10.36 0.64 1.07
C GLN A 300 -11.68 0.78 1.84
N ARG A 301 -12.74 1.31 1.23
CA ARG A 301 -14.04 1.48 1.89
C ARG A 301 -14.70 0.16 2.31
N LYS A 302 -14.53 -0.91 1.52
CA LYS A 302 -15.04 -2.24 1.91
C LYS A 302 -14.29 -2.77 3.13
N LEU A 303 -12.96 -2.62 3.17
CA LEU A 303 -12.11 -3.04 4.29
C LEU A 303 -12.41 -2.22 5.54
N ASP A 304 -12.44 -0.89 5.43
CA ASP A 304 -12.73 0.01 6.56
C ASP A 304 -14.07 -0.35 7.20
N ARG A 305 -15.11 -0.58 6.41
CA ARG A 305 -16.43 -0.99 6.94
C ARG A 305 -16.39 -2.30 7.72
N ILE A 306 -15.62 -3.29 7.24
CA ILE A 306 -15.49 -4.58 7.92
C ILE A 306 -14.65 -4.40 9.20
N ASP A 307 -13.61 -3.59 9.14
CA ASP A 307 -12.70 -3.36 10.26
C ASP A 307 -13.33 -2.53 11.39
N GLU A 308 -14.06 -1.47 11.03
CA GLU A 308 -14.79 -0.58 11.95
C GLU A 308 -16.04 -1.24 12.56
N ALA A 309 -16.55 -2.32 11.97
CA ALA A 309 -17.65 -3.10 12.53
C ALA A 309 -17.24 -3.96 13.74
N ARG A 310 -15.95 -4.06 14.05
CA ARG A 310 -15.44 -4.81 15.21
C ARG A 310 -15.80 -4.13 16.52
N VAL A 311 -16.08 -4.92 17.55
CA VAL A 311 -16.38 -4.44 18.90
C VAL A 311 -15.23 -4.80 19.83
N ASN A 312 -14.57 -3.80 20.41
CA ASN A 312 -13.39 -3.96 21.27
C ASN A 312 -12.29 -4.83 20.60
N GLY A 313 -12.07 -4.63 19.30
CA GLY A 313 -11.11 -5.38 18.49
C GLY A 313 -11.60 -6.75 18.01
N ASN A 314 -12.77 -7.23 18.44
CA ASN A 314 -13.27 -8.55 18.07
C ASN A 314 -14.35 -8.47 16.98
N PHE A 315 -14.33 -9.44 16.07
CA PHE A 315 -15.47 -9.72 15.21
C PHE A 315 -16.59 -10.31 16.05
N VAL A 316 -17.82 -9.86 15.82
CA VAL A 316 -19.01 -10.37 16.50
C VAL A 316 -20.02 -10.87 15.47
N ASP A 317 -20.76 -11.91 15.83
CA ASP A 317 -21.85 -12.43 15.02
C ASP A 317 -23.12 -11.55 15.12
N ALA A 318 -24.21 -11.98 14.46
CA ALA A 318 -25.47 -11.25 14.43
C ALA A 318 -26.14 -11.05 15.82
N VAL A 319 -25.75 -11.83 16.84
CA VAL A 319 -26.26 -11.72 18.21
C VAL A 319 -25.23 -11.08 19.16
N GLY A 320 -24.11 -10.60 18.63
CA GLY A 320 -23.07 -9.90 19.39
C GLY A 320 -22.06 -10.82 20.08
N GLN A 321 -22.02 -12.12 19.77
CA GLN A 321 -21.01 -13.02 20.33
C GLN A 321 -19.69 -12.91 19.58
N ALA A 322 -18.59 -12.83 20.32
CA ALA A 322 -17.25 -12.73 19.75
C ALA A 322 -16.84 -14.00 18.99
N ALA A 323 -16.09 -13.79 17.91
CA ALA A 323 -15.42 -14.83 17.16
C ALA A 323 -14.46 -15.62 18.07
N ASP A 324 -14.34 -16.93 17.80
CA ASP A 324 -13.29 -17.72 18.42
C ASP A 324 -11.90 -17.29 17.91
N LEU A 325 -10.84 -17.81 18.53
CA LEU A 325 -9.47 -17.42 18.18
C LEU A 325 -9.14 -17.72 16.70
N HIS A 326 -9.73 -18.77 16.11
CA HIS A 326 -9.47 -19.16 14.74
C HIS A 326 -10.12 -18.21 13.74
N ALA A 327 -11.42 -17.96 13.87
CA ALA A 327 -12.15 -17.02 13.04
C ALA A 327 -11.56 -15.61 13.18
N GLN A 328 -11.33 -15.14 14.42
CA GLN A 328 -10.75 -13.81 14.69
C GLN A 328 -9.41 -13.61 13.97
N ARG A 329 -8.47 -14.54 14.15
CA ARG A 329 -7.12 -14.42 13.53
C ARG A 329 -7.18 -14.55 12.01
N THR A 330 -8.07 -15.39 11.48
CA THR A 330 -8.19 -15.58 10.04
C THR A 330 -8.74 -14.34 9.35
N LEU A 331 -9.81 -13.74 9.88
CA LEU A 331 -10.39 -12.51 9.35
C LEU A 331 -9.40 -11.35 9.42
N LEU A 332 -8.72 -11.18 10.58
CA LEU A 332 -7.68 -10.17 10.72
C LEU A 332 -6.51 -10.38 9.76
N TYR A 333 -6.09 -11.63 9.51
CA TYR A 333 -5.05 -11.92 8.52
C TYR A 333 -5.46 -11.44 7.13
N LEU A 334 -6.71 -11.70 6.71
CA LEU A 334 -7.20 -11.26 5.40
C LEU A 334 -7.28 -9.74 5.27
N ILE A 335 -7.74 -9.03 6.31
CA ILE A 335 -7.75 -7.55 6.35
C ILE A 335 -6.33 -7.01 6.21
N ARG A 336 -5.41 -7.46 7.08
CA ARG A 336 -4.02 -6.98 7.10
C ARG A 336 -3.32 -7.25 5.78
N ARG A 337 -3.55 -8.43 5.19
CA ARG A 337 -2.99 -8.77 3.89
C ARG A 337 -3.56 -7.90 2.78
N SER A 338 -4.85 -7.55 2.84
CA SER A 338 -5.49 -6.67 1.86
C SER A 338 -4.96 -5.23 1.94
N TYR A 339 -4.82 -4.65 3.15
CA TYR A 339 -4.18 -3.33 3.30
C TYR A 339 -2.71 -3.36 2.84
N ALA A 340 -1.98 -4.46 3.09
CA ALA A 340 -0.61 -4.60 2.60
C ALA A 340 -0.53 -4.60 1.07
N TYR A 341 -1.50 -5.21 0.37
CA TYR A 341 -1.58 -5.12 -1.10
C TYR A 341 -1.96 -3.72 -1.58
N ILE A 342 -2.90 -3.04 -0.92
CA ILE A 342 -3.24 -1.64 -1.26
C ILE A 342 -2.01 -0.75 -1.11
N TYR A 343 -1.29 -0.89 0.00
CA TYR A 343 -0.03 -0.16 0.21
C TYR A 343 0.99 -0.47 -0.89
N ALA A 344 1.20 -1.75 -1.23
CA ALA A 344 2.11 -2.14 -2.30
C ALA A 344 1.72 -1.53 -3.67
N LEU A 345 0.42 -1.51 -3.99
CA LEU A 345 -0.11 -0.93 -5.22
C LEU A 345 0.06 0.61 -5.25
N LEU A 346 -0.13 1.29 -4.11
CA LEU A 346 0.04 2.73 -4.01
C LEU A 346 1.51 3.14 -4.18
N ILE A 347 2.45 2.43 -3.55
CA ILE A 347 3.88 2.75 -3.69
C ILE A 347 4.46 2.36 -5.06
N SER A 348 3.79 1.47 -5.80
CA SER A 348 4.15 1.12 -7.17
C SER A 348 3.49 2.01 -8.22
N SER A 349 2.66 2.99 -7.83
CA SER A 349 2.04 3.90 -8.80
C SER A 349 3.09 4.85 -9.37
N GLU A 350 3.20 4.83 -10.68
CA GLU A 350 4.17 5.60 -11.45
C GLU A 350 3.61 7.00 -11.74
N PRO A 351 4.44 8.07 -11.76
CA PRO A 351 4.00 9.43 -12.07
C PRO A 351 3.79 9.59 -13.59
N VAL A 352 2.83 8.85 -14.12
CA VAL A 352 2.47 8.77 -15.54
C VAL A 352 0.95 8.71 -15.64
N SER A 353 0.36 9.66 -16.37
CA SER A 353 -1.09 9.64 -16.58
C SER A 353 -1.54 8.40 -17.36
N GLU A 354 -2.78 7.97 -17.13
CA GLU A 354 -3.43 6.85 -17.84
C GLU A 354 -3.24 6.93 -19.37
N ALA A 355 -3.25 8.14 -19.94
CA ALA A 355 -3.09 8.38 -21.37
C ALA A 355 -1.71 8.00 -21.92
N LEU A 356 -0.65 8.04 -21.09
CA LEU A 356 0.71 7.71 -21.48
C LEU A 356 1.14 6.28 -21.08
N LEU A 357 0.33 5.57 -20.28
CA LEU A 357 0.63 4.18 -19.88
C LEU A 357 0.93 3.25 -21.06
N PRO A 358 0.23 3.31 -22.22
CA PRO A 358 0.55 2.46 -23.36
C PRO A 358 1.97 2.65 -23.90
N VAL A 359 2.49 3.89 -23.85
CA VAL A 359 3.86 4.20 -24.29
C VAL A 359 4.85 3.81 -23.20
N TYR A 360 4.55 4.17 -21.96
CA TYR A 360 5.39 3.86 -20.80
C TYR A 360 5.63 2.35 -20.65
N ASN A 361 4.58 1.53 -20.75
CA ASN A 361 4.68 0.08 -20.63
C ASN A 361 5.50 -0.56 -21.77
N GLN A 362 5.40 -0.01 -22.98
CA GLN A 362 6.24 -0.45 -24.10
C GLN A 362 7.72 -0.19 -23.82
N LEU A 363 8.05 0.98 -23.29
CA LEU A 363 9.41 1.33 -22.90
C LEU A 363 9.91 0.50 -21.72
N GLN A 364 9.08 0.24 -20.71
CA GLN A 364 9.46 -0.61 -19.57
C GLN A 364 9.78 -2.04 -20.03
N THR A 365 8.95 -2.60 -20.92
CA THR A 365 9.18 -3.92 -21.51
C THR A 365 10.50 -3.93 -22.28
N LEU A 366 10.73 -2.90 -23.09
CA LEU A 366 11.94 -2.78 -23.90
C LEU A 366 13.20 -2.66 -23.03
N ARG A 367 13.16 -1.82 -21.99
CA ARG A 367 14.22 -1.69 -20.99
C ARG A 367 14.56 -3.03 -20.36
N ARG A 368 13.54 -3.77 -19.92
CA ARG A 368 13.74 -5.09 -19.30
C ARG A 368 14.44 -6.06 -20.26
N CYS A 369 13.98 -6.14 -21.51
CA CYS A 369 14.63 -6.98 -22.51
C CYS A 369 16.09 -6.55 -22.75
N LEU A 370 16.39 -5.25 -22.81
CA LEU A 370 17.75 -4.73 -22.98
C LEU A 370 18.66 -5.06 -21.79
N ILE A 371 18.15 -4.96 -20.57
CA ILE A 371 18.87 -5.36 -19.36
C ILE A 371 19.14 -6.87 -19.38
N GLU A 372 18.15 -7.70 -19.71
CA GLU A 372 18.30 -9.16 -19.79
C GLU A 372 19.35 -9.56 -20.85
N VAL A 373 19.40 -8.86 -21.99
CA VAL A 373 20.46 -9.02 -23.00
C VAL A 373 21.84 -8.67 -22.41
N LYS A 374 21.96 -7.53 -21.73
CA LYS A 374 23.21 -7.10 -21.08
C LYS A 374 23.70 -8.10 -20.04
N GLU A 375 22.79 -8.61 -19.20
CA GLU A 375 23.10 -9.59 -18.16
C GLU A 375 23.44 -10.98 -18.73
N SER A 376 22.93 -11.30 -19.92
CA SER A 376 23.20 -12.58 -20.62
C SER A 376 24.50 -12.57 -21.43
N GLY A 377 25.37 -11.56 -21.25
CA GLY A 377 26.64 -11.44 -21.95
C GLY A 377 26.61 -10.58 -23.22
N GLY A 378 25.54 -9.80 -23.44
CA GLY A 378 25.44 -8.88 -24.57
C GLY A 378 24.96 -9.53 -25.87
N VAL A 379 25.33 -8.93 -27.00
CA VAL A 379 24.99 -9.40 -28.35
C VAL A 379 26.25 -9.77 -29.11
N SER A 380 26.17 -10.74 -30.03
CA SER A 380 27.36 -11.18 -30.78
C SER A 380 27.74 -10.25 -31.94
N ASN A 381 26.83 -9.39 -32.39
CA ASN A 381 27.08 -8.37 -33.40
C ASN A 381 26.04 -7.25 -33.31
N SER A 382 26.37 -6.08 -33.84
CA SER A 382 25.51 -4.88 -33.78
C SER A 382 24.13 -5.02 -34.45
N ARG A 383 23.93 -6.00 -35.35
CA ARG A 383 22.65 -6.18 -36.07
C ARG A 383 21.57 -6.76 -35.17
N GLU A 384 21.94 -7.51 -34.13
CA GLU A 384 21.00 -8.07 -33.15
C GLU A 384 20.29 -6.96 -32.35
N LEU A 385 20.86 -5.75 -32.29
CA LEU A 385 20.25 -4.58 -31.66
C LEU A 385 19.23 -3.86 -32.55
N TYR A 386 19.11 -4.21 -33.84
CA TYR A 386 18.23 -3.52 -34.78
C TYR A 386 16.75 -3.59 -34.38
N PRO A 387 16.18 -4.72 -33.94
CA PRO A 387 14.79 -4.77 -33.50
C PRO A 387 14.51 -3.77 -32.35
N TYR A 388 15.44 -3.65 -31.39
CA TYR A 388 15.35 -2.72 -30.27
C TYR A 388 15.42 -1.26 -30.75
N SER A 389 16.39 -0.95 -31.61
CA SER A 389 16.55 0.40 -32.20
C SER A 389 15.34 0.81 -33.04
N MET A 390 14.78 -0.11 -33.84
CA MET A 390 13.57 0.13 -34.61
C MET A 390 12.36 0.40 -33.70
N LYS A 391 12.22 -0.36 -32.61
CA LYS A 391 11.14 -0.13 -31.64
C LYS A 391 11.28 1.23 -30.94
N LEU A 392 12.50 1.61 -30.53
CA LEU A 392 12.77 2.93 -29.94
C LEU A 392 12.41 4.05 -30.91
N ASN A 393 12.91 3.99 -32.14
CA ASN A 393 12.60 5.01 -33.15
C ASN A 393 11.10 5.09 -33.45
N SER A 394 10.40 3.95 -33.47
CA SER A 394 8.95 3.93 -33.64
C SER A 394 8.21 4.65 -32.50
N ILE A 395 8.69 4.53 -31.25
CA ILE A 395 8.12 5.24 -30.11
C ILE A 395 8.49 6.72 -30.17
N ASP A 396 9.75 7.03 -30.50
CA ASP A 396 10.26 8.40 -30.59
C ASP A 396 9.51 9.22 -31.64
N ASN A 397 9.18 8.61 -32.78
CA ASN A 397 8.39 9.20 -33.86
C ASN A 397 6.94 9.53 -33.46
N MET A 398 6.44 9.05 -32.31
CA MET A 398 5.14 9.46 -31.78
C MET A 398 5.18 10.86 -31.15
N ARG A 399 6.38 11.42 -30.91
CA ARG A 399 6.55 12.74 -30.31
C ARG A 399 6.47 13.83 -31.36
N VAL A 400 5.95 14.98 -30.93
CA VAL A 400 6.01 16.25 -31.67
C VAL A 400 6.70 17.27 -30.77
N ASP A 401 7.75 17.92 -31.25
CA ASP A 401 8.58 18.84 -30.48
C ASP A 401 9.06 18.26 -29.12
N GLY A 402 9.43 16.98 -29.12
CA GLY A 402 9.91 16.26 -27.94
C GLY A 402 8.82 15.88 -26.92
N LYS A 403 7.53 16.03 -27.27
CA LYS A 403 6.40 15.74 -26.37
C LYS A 403 5.45 14.70 -26.98
N PHE A 404 4.88 13.85 -26.12
CA PHE A 404 3.83 12.91 -26.50
C PHE A 404 2.46 13.59 -26.41
N TYR A 405 1.75 13.68 -27.53
CA TYR A 405 0.39 14.25 -27.62
C TYR A 405 -0.67 13.15 -27.66
N ILE A 406 -1.81 13.41 -27.02
CA ILE A 406 -3.02 12.58 -27.13
C ILE A 406 -4.16 13.48 -27.61
N GLY A 407 -4.41 13.46 -28.92
CA GLY A 407 -5.25 14.46 -29.57
C GLY A 407 -4.61 15.85 -29.43
N PRO A 408 -5.34 16.87 -28.94
CA PRO A 408 -4.79 18.21 -28.71
C PRO A 408 -4.07 18.37 -27.35
N ASP A 409 -4.17 17.38 -26.46
CA ASP A 409 -3.71 17.50 -25.08
C ASP A 409 -2.27 16.96 -24.90
N ILE A 410 -1.53 17.57 -23.97
CA ILE A 410 -0.24 17.07 -23.48
C ILE A 410 -0.50 16.46 -22.09
N PRO A 411 -0.52 15.12 -21.96
CA PRO A 411 -0.79 14.49 -20.67
C PRO A 411 0.40 14.59 -19.72
N GLU A 412 0.13 14.48 -18.42
CA GLU A 412 1.16 14.39 -17.37
C GLU A 412 1.99 13.11 -17.50
N GLY A 413 3.22 13.15 -16.99
CA GLY A 413 4.18 12.05 -17.06
C GLY A 413 5.20 12.13 -18.20
N GLN A 414 5.23 13.25 -18.94
CA GLN A 414 6.20 13.46 -20.03
C GLN A 414 7.64 13.26 -19.57
N GLY A 415 8.01 13.77 -18.38
CA GLY A 415 9.36 13.61 -17.83
C GLY A 415 9.73 12.14 -17.64
N SER A 416 8.83 11.37 -17.02
CA SER A 416 9.00 9.93 -16.77
C SER A 416 9.18 9.14 -18.07
N VAL A 417 8.30 9.37 -19.06
CA VAL A 417 8.36 8.67 -20.36
C VAL A 417 9.62 9.07 -21.15
N ASN A 418 9.97 10.36 -21.17
CA ASN A 418 11.18 10.82 -21.87
C ASN A 418 12.46 10.32 -21.20
N SER A 419 12.52 10.28 -19.87
CA SER A 419 13.67 9.73 -19.13
C SER A 419 13.83 8.24 -19.42
N LEU A 420 12.74 7.48 -19.44
CA LEU A 420 12.77 6.06 -19.72
C LEU A 420 13.15 5.77 -21.19
N LEU A 421 12.67 6.60 -22.12
CA LEU A 421 13.09 6.54 -23.52
C LEU A 421 14.59 6.77 -23.67
N ALA A 422 15.13 7.80 -23.00
CA ALA A 422 16.57 8.09 -22.99
C ALA A 422 17.38 6.92 -22.40
N GLU A 423 16.97 6.38 -21.26
CA GLU A 423 17.63 5.21 -20.64
C GLU A 423 17.67 4.01 -21.59
N CYS A 424 16.61 3.76 -22.36
CA CYS A 424 16.62 2.67 -23.34
C CYS A 424 17.58 2.94 -24.51
N TYR A 425 17.71 4.19 -24.96
CA TYR A 425 18.72 4.57 -25.96
C TYR A 425 20.14 4.38 -25.40
N ASP A 426 20.38 4.78 -24.15
CA ASP A 426 21.67 4.62 -23.48
C ASP A 426 22.05 3.13 -23.37
N LEU A 427 21.12 2.26 -22.95
CA LEU A 427 21.34 0.81 -22.90
C LEU A 427 21.69 0.21 -24.27
N VAL A 428 21.00 0.64 -25.34
CA VAL A 428 21.32 0.20 -26.70
C VAL A 428 22.71 0.68 -27.12
N TRP A 429 23.07 1.91 -26.77
CA TRP A 429 24.38 2.46 -27.08
C TRP A 429 25.50 1.72 -26.34
N GLU A 430 25.33 1.45 -25.05
CA GLU A 430 26.27 0.67 -24.24
C GLU A 430 26.49 -0.74 -24.82
N LEU A 431 25.40 -1.44 -25.17
CA LEU A 431 25.48 -2.76 -25.79
C LEU A 431 26.20 -2.73 -27.14
N ARG A 432 26.00 -1.67 -27.92
CA ARG A 432 26.68 -1.50 -29.21
C ARG A 432 28.17 -1.21 -29.03
N ALA A 433 28.53 -0.39 -28.04
CA ALA A 433 29.91 -0.07 -27.73
C ALA A 433 30.69 -1.33 -27.29
N ALA A 434 30.07 -2.18 -26.46
CA ALA A 434 30.67 -3.45 -26.03
C ALA A 434 31.03 -4.37 -27.22
N VAL A 435 30.17 -4.45 -28.26
CA VAL A 435 30.48 -5.21 -29.48
C VAL A 435 31.67 -4.63 -30.22
N ALA A 436 31.75 -3.31 -30.35
CA ALA A 436 32.86 -2.65 -31.07
C ALA A 436 34.20 -2.85 -30.35
N ASP A 437 34.19 -2.88 -29.01
CA ASP A 437 35.38 -3.16 -28.20
C ASP A 437 35.82 -4.63 -28.33
N GLU A 438 34.89 -5.59 -28.43
CA GLU A 438 35.21 -7.00 -28.69
C GLU A 438 35.76 -7.20 -30.11
N GLU A 439 35.14 -6.60 -31.13
CA GLU A 439 35.59 -6.66 -32.53
C GLU A 439 36.96 -6.02 -32.76
N SER A 440 37.37 -5.07 -31.91
CA SER A 440 38.68 -4.41 -32.00
C SER A 440 39.78 -5.11 -31.19
N GLN A 441 39.41 -6.02 -30.29
CA GLN A 441 40.34 -6.86 -29.51
C GLN A 441 40.58 -8.24 -30.13
N SER A 442 39.67 -8.70 -31.02
CA SER A 442 39.82 -9.89 -31.88
C SER A 442 40.54 -9.59 -33.17
#